data_AF-A0A838TU82-F1
#
_entry.id   AF-A0A838TU82-F1
#
_cell.length_a   1.000
_cell.length_b   1.000
_cell.length_c   1.000
_cell.angle_alpha   90.00
_cell.angle_beta   90.00
_cell.angle_gamma   90.00
#
_symmetry.space_group_name_H-M   'P 1'
#
loop_
_entity.id
_entity.type
_entity.pdbx_description
1 polymer ?
#
loop_
_entity_poly.entity_id
_entity_poly.type
_entity_poly.pdbx_seq_one_letter_code
_entity_poly.pdbx_strand_id
1 'polypeptide(L)' 'MHLIIDIDTIKEQTKREWLLNTLRLMNIGFKTGESRQTIEEYNIEIAEGEAEIERGEFVTAEQLKKDSASW' A
#
# COMPACT_ATOMS: atom_id res chain seq x y z
N MET A 1 4.66 -1.08 -3.44
CA MET A 1 3.50 -0.63 -2.63
C MET A 1 2.48 -1.75 -2.50
N HIS A 2 2.25 -2.28 -1.29
CA HIS A 2 1.20 -3.26 -1.01
C HIS A 2 0.02 -2.58 -0.31
N LEU A 3 -1.19 -2.73 -0.84
CA LEU A 3 -2.41 -2.20 -0.22
C LEU A 3 -2.90 -3.12 0.90
N ILE A 4 -3.09 -2.58 2.09
CA ILE A 4 -3.79 -3.29 3.18
C ILE A 4 -5.25 -2.89 3.11
N ILE A 5 -6.14 -3.85 2.90
CA ILE A 5 -7.58 -3.62 2.70
C ILE A 5 -8.34 -4.42 3.74
N ASP A 6 -9.09 -3.73 4.61
CA ASP A 6 -10.10 -4.36 5.45
C ASP A 6 -11.31 -4.71 4.59
N ILE A 7 -11.27 -5.92 4.04
CA ILE A 7 -12.29 -6.40 3.11
C ILE A 7 -13.61 -6.73 3.79
N ASP A 8 -13.61 -6.89 5.12
CA ASP A 8 -14.78 -7.27 5.89
C ASP A 8 -15.74 -6.10 6.09
N THR A 9 -15.27 -4.88 5.90
CA THR A 9 -16.13 -3.69 5.77
C THR A 9 -17.03 -3.71 4.52
N ILE A 10 -16.65 -4.45 3.48
CA ILE A 10 -17.42 -4.58 2.23
C ILE A 10 -18.41 -5.75 2.37
N LYS A 11 -19.63 -5.43 2.80
CA LYS A 11 -20.71 -6.41 3.03
C LYS A 11 -21.24 -7.07 1.75
N GLU A 12 -21.11 -6.39 0.61
CA GLU A 12 -21.66 -6.85 -0.66
C GLU A 12 -20.63 -7.68 -1.43
N GLN A 13 -20.91 -8.97 -1.62
CA GLN A 13 -19.98 -9.93 -2.25
C GLN A 13 -19.55 -9.50 -3.65
N THR A 14 -20.48 -9.01 -4.47
CA THR A 14 -20.18 -8.57 -5.84
C THR A 14 -19.18 -7.41 -5.88
N LYS A 15 -19.30 -6.46 -4.94
CA LYS A 15 -18.36 -5.33 -4.82
C LYS A 15 -16.99 -5.77 -4.32
N ARG A 16 -16.99 -6.75 -3.40
CA ARG A 16 -15.76 -7.37 -2.89
C ARG A 16 -14.98 -8.03 -4.02
N GLU A 17 -15.64 -8.88 -4.81
CA GLU A 17 -15.02 -9.58 -5.93
C GLU A 17 -14.56 -8.63 -7.03
N TRP A 18 -15.37 -7.61 -7.34
CA TRP A 18 -14.99 -6.60 -8.33
C TRP A 18 -13.70 -5.85 -7.94
N LEU A 19 -13.58 -5.41 -6.68
CA LEU A 19 -12.39 -4.72 -6.18
C LEU A 19 -11.15 -5.63 -6.27
N LEU A 20 -11.24 -6.86 -5.78
CA LEU A 20 -10.12 -7.79 -5.78
C LEU A 20 -9.64 -8.12 -7.20
N ASN A 21 -10.58 -8.35 -8.12
CA ASN A 21 -10.24 -8.65 -9.52
C ASN A 21 -9.60 -7.45 -10.21
N THR A 22 -10.08 -6.25 -9.93
CA THR A 22 -9.51 -5.01 -10.48
C THR A 22 -8.08 -4.79 -10.01
N LEU A 23 -7.82 -4.99 -8.71
CA LEU A 23 -6.47 -4.86 -8.15
C LEU A 23 -5.49 -5.90 -8.73
N ARG A 24 -5.96 -7.15 -8.92
CA ARG A 24 -5.18 -8.20 -9.60
C ARG A 24 -4.85 -7.81 -11.05
N LEU A 25 -5.83 -7.28 -11.79
CA LEU A 25 -5.64 -6.83 -13.18
C LEU A 25 -4.62 -5.68 -13.28
N MET A 26 -4.61 -4.77 -12.31
CA MET A 26 -3.64 -3.66 -12.25
C MET A 26 -2.28 -4.09 -11.69
N ASN A 27 -2.09 -5.38 -11.39
CA ASN A 27 -0.88 -5.92 -10.77
C ASN A 27 -0.49 -5.21 -9.46
N ILE A 28 -1.49 -4.76 -8.70
CA ILE A 28 -1.29 -4.12 -7.41
C ILE A 28 -1.34 -5.20 -6.33
N GLY A 29 -0.24 -5.40 -5.60
CA GLY A 29 -0.20 -6.30 -4.45
C GLY A 29 -1.14 -5.81 -3.35
N PHE A 30 -1.96 -6.70 -2.78
CA PHE A 30 -2.82 -6.36 -1.64
C PHE A 30 -2.89 -7.49 -0.61
N LYS A 31 -3.10 -7.13 0.66
CA LYS A 31 -3.37 -8.03 1.79
C LYS A 31 -4.78 -7.71 2.32
N THR A 32 -5.62 -8.73 2.49
CA THR A 32 -7.04 -8.57 2.91
C THR A 32 -7.23 -8.63 4.44
N GLY A 33 -6.15 -8.50 5.20
CA GLY A 33 -6.16 -8.51 6.65
C GLY A 33 -4.79 -8.11 7.22
N GLU A 34 -4.79 -7.64 8.46
CA GLU A 34 -3.56 -7.38 9.22
C GLU A 34 -2.90 -8.73 9.57
N SER A 35 -1.90 -9.11 8.79
CA SER A 35 -0.99 -10.18 9.19
C SER A 35 0.11 -9.58 10.04
N ARG A 36 0.54 -10.30 11.09
CA ARG A 36 1.76 -9.91 11.83
C ARG A 36 2.91 -9.94 10.84
N GLN A 37 3.61 -8.81 10.74
CA GLN A 37 4.84 -8.71 9.96
C GLN A 37 5.89 -9.67 10.54
N THR A 38 6.57 -10.44 9.70
CA THR A 38 7.72 -11.22 10.14
C THR A 38 8.94 -10.33 10.33
N ILE A 39 9.94 -10.83 11.08
CA ILE A 39 11.22 -10.10 11.23
C ILE A 39 11.91 -9.95 9.88
N GLU A 40 11.82 -10.94 8.98
CA GLU A 40 12.36 -10.81 7.63
C GLU A 40 11.65 -9.73 6.82
N GLU A 41 10.31 -9.70 6.83
CA GLU A 41 9.52 -8.66 6.14
C GLU A 41 9.89 -7.26 6.66
N TYR A 42 10.04 -7.10 7.97
CA TYR A 42 10.46 -5.84 8.57
C TYR A 42 11.84 -5.39 8.10
N ASN A 43 12.82 -6.30 8.13
CA ASN A 43 14.18 -5.97 7.71
C ASN A 43 14.26 -5.62 6.21
N ILE A 44 13.46 -6.28 5.37
CA ILE A 44 13.35 -5.96 3.93
C ILE A 44 12.77 -4.56 3.75
N GLU A 45 11.67 -4.22 4.42
CA GLU A 45 11.05 -2.89 4.33
C GLU A 45 12.00 -1.77 4.78
N ILE A 46 12.81 -2.01 5.83
CA ILE A 46 13.83 -1.05 6.26
C ILE A 46 14.90 -0.86 5.18
N ALA A 47 15.42 -1.94 4.60
CA ALA A 47 16.43 -1.86 3.56
C ALA A 47 15.91 -1.20 2.28
N GLU A 48 14.66 -1.48 1.90
CA GLU A 48 13.99 -0.81 0.77
C GLU A 48 13.82 0.69 1.03
N GLY A 49 13.37 1.07 2.23
CA GLY A 49 13.19 2.46 2.62
C GLY A 49 14.52 3.25 2.67
N GLU A 50 15.59 2.64 3.19
CA GLU A 50 16.93 3.26 3.15
C GLU A 50 17.40 3.49 1.72
N ALA A 51 17.19 2.49 0.84
CA ALA A 51 17.57 2.61 -0.56
C ALA A 51 16.73 3.66 -1.32
N GLU A 52 15.45 3.82 -0.99
CA GLU A 52 14.60 4.91 -1.52
C GLU A 52 15.10 6.30 -1.08
N ILE A 53 15.52 6.44 0.18
CA ILE A 53 16.10 7.68 0.70
C ILE A 53 17.40 8.02 -0.05
N GLU A 54 18.29 7.04 -0.23
CA GLU A 54 19.54 7.22 -0.98
C GLU A 54 19.32 7.63 -2.43
N ARG A 55 18.28 7.09 -3.08
CA ARG A 55 17.89 7.46 -4.46
C ARG A 55 17.14 8.78 -4.55
N GLY A 56 16.74 9.38 -3.42
CA GLY A 56 15.91 10.57 -3.39
C GLY A 56 14.45 10.32 -3.80
N GLU A 57 14.00 9.06 -3.77
CA GLU A 57 12.66 8.63 -4.16
C GLU A 57 11.65 8.78 -3.02
N PHE A 58 11.69 9.90 -2.31
CA PHE A 58 10.78 10.18 -1.20
C PHE A 58 10.02 11.50 -1.40
N VAL A 59 8.82 11.56 -0.85
CA VAL A 59 8.04 12.79 -0.74
C VAL A 59 8.04 13.25 0.70
N THR A 60 8.38 14.52 0.93
CA THR A 60 8.29 15.11 2.27
C THR A 60 6.83 15.35 2.63
N ALA A 61 6.53 15.35 3.92
CA ALA A 61 5.18 15.68 4.40
C ALA A 61 4.71 17.08 3.96
N GLU A 62 5.65 18.02 3.81
CA GLU A 62 5.35 19.37 3.29
C GLU A 62 4.98 19.34 1.81
N GLN A 63 5.74 18.59 1.00
CA GLN A 63 5.47 18.41 -0.42
C GLN A 63 4.11 17.71 -0.62
N LEU A 64 3.83 16.67 0.17
CA LEU A 64 2.55 15.96 0.12
C LEU A 64 1.36 16.88 0.45
N LYS A 65 1.49 17.74 1.47
CA LYS A 65 0.45 18.71 1.83
C LYS A 65 0.20 19.72 0.71
N LYS A 66 1.27 20.17 0.04
CA LYS A 66 1.18 21.09 -1.09
C LYS A 66 0.48 20.44 -2.27
N ASP A 67 0.85 19.21 -2.60
CA ASP A 67 0.28 18.48 -3.73
C ASP A 67 -1.20 18.13 -3.47
N SER A 68 -1.53 17.70 -2.24
CA SER A 68 -2.91 17.45 -1.83
C SER A 68 -3.80 18.70 -1.85
N ALA A 69 -3.25 19.90 -1.63
CA ALA A 69 -4.01 21.14 -1.72
C ALA A 69 -4.24 21.60 -3.17
N SER A 70 -3.56 20.97 -4.14
CA SER A 70 -3.65 21.27 -5.57
C SER A 70 -4.57 20.34 -6.37
N TRP A 71 -5.10 19.30 -5.72
CA TRP A 71 -6.16 18.41 -6.23
C TRP A 71 -7.54 18.88 -5.78
#